data_AF-A0A1Q7PSG0-F1
#
_entry.id   AF-A0A1Q7PSG0-F1
#
_cell.length_a   1.000
_cell.length_b   1.000
_cell.length_c   1.000
_cell.angle_alpha   90.00
_cell.angle_beta   90.00
_cell.angle_gamma   90.00
#
_symmetry.space_group_name_H-M   'P 1'
#
loop_
_entity.id
_entity.type
_entity.pdbx_description
1 polymer ?
#
loop_
_entity_poly.entity_id
_entity_poly.type
_entity_poly.pdbx_seq_one_letter_code
_entity_poly.pdbx_strand_id
1 'polypeptide(L)'
;MKVVESLAKNSVGRTLGDQLLRSGLSVGANFEEAQAAESRADFVHKLQIALKEARETNYWLCVVDRAAKLPHQRLVPLIDESVQVVAMLSKAVATAKGKAKTRG
;
A
#
# COMPACT_ATOMS: atom_id res chain seq x y z
N MET A 1 -4.44 -11.71 0.55
CA MET A 1 -4.74 -12.93 -0.24
C MET A 1 -6.25 -13.21 -0.30
N LYS A 2 -6.95 -13.41 0.83
CA LYS A 2 -8.39 -13.78 0.86
C LYS A 2 -9.34 -12.91 0.00
N VAL A 3 -9.11 -11.60 -0.12
CA VAL A 3 -9.92 -10.71 -0.99
C VAL A 3 -9.79 -11.11 -2.45
N VAL A 4 -8.55 -11.29 -2.91
CA VAL A 4 -8.24 -11.61 -4.31
C VAL A 4 -8.80 -12.99 -4.68
N GLU A 5 -8.65 -13.97 -3.79
CA GLU A 5 -9.23 -15.31 -3.94
C GLU A 5 -10.77 -15.30 -4.01
N SER A 6 -11.41 -14.27 -3.47
CA SER A 6 -12.87 -14.12 -3.49
C SER A 6 -13.40 -13.45 -4.77
N LEU A 7 -12.53 -12.88 -5.61
CA LEU A 7 -12.95 -12.23 -6.85
C LEU A 7 -13.40 -13.27 -7.88
N ALA A 8 -14.34 -12.86 -8.74
CA ALA A 8 -14.80 -13.70 -9.84
C ALA A 8 -13.62 -14.10 -10.75
N LYS A 9 -13.59 -15.37 -11.18
CA LYS A 9 -12.54 -15.90 -12.07
C LYS A 9 -12.73 -15.51 -13.54
N ASN A 10 -13.12 -14.26 -13.80
CA ASN A 10 -13.23 -13.67 -15.14
C ASN A 10 -12.08 -12.68 -15.38
N SER A 11 -12.03 -12.08 -16.58
CA SER A 11 -10.96 -11.14 -16.95
C SER A 11 -10.86 -9.98 -15.97
N VAL A 12 -11.99 -9.35 -15.63
CA VAL A 12 -12.05 -8.19 -14.72
C VAL A 12 -11.54 -8.57 -13.32
N GLY A 13 -12.01 -9.69 -12.76
CA GLY A 13 -11.60 -10.13 -11.43
C GLY A 13 -10.12 -10.52 -11.36
N ARG A 14 -9.58 -11.14 -12.43
CA ARG A 14 -8.13 -11.40 -12.54
C ARG A 14 -7.33 -10.10 -12.56
N THR A 15 -7.70 -9.14 -13.42
CA THR A 15 -6.99 -7.87 -13.50
C THR A 15 -7.02 -7.10 -12.17
N LEU A 16 -8.17 -7.01 -11.49
CA LEU A 16 -8.26 -6.36 -10.18
C LEU A 16 -7.45 -7.13 -9.11
N GLY A 17 -7.50 -8.45 -9.16
CA GLY A 17 -6.73 -9.32 -8.28
C GLY A 17 -5.22 -9.10 -8.43
N ASP A 18 -4.72 -9.07 -9.66
CA ASP A 18 -3.30 -8.86 -9.97
C ASP A 18 -2.83 -7.48 -9.52
N GLN A 19 -3.64 -6.43 -9.73
CA GLN A 19 -3.32 -5.08 -9.26
C GLN A 19 -3.25 -5.00 -7.72
N LEU A 20 -4.19 -5.63 -7.02
CA LEU A 20 -4.19 -5.71 -5.56
C LEU A 20 -3.00 -6.52 -5.02
N LEU A 21 -2.68 -7.65 -5.64
CA LEU A 21 -1.56 -8.49 -5.22
C LEU A 21 -0.23 -7.76 -5.40
N ARG A 22 -0.01 -7.17 -6.57
CA ARG A 22 1.25 -6.50 -6.87
C ARG A 22 1.46 -5.30 -5.95
N SER A 23 0.49 -4.39 -5.88
CA SER A 23 0.61 -3.21 -5.01
C SER A 23 0.73 -3.60 -3.53
N GLY A 24 -0.15 -4.49 -3.05
CA GLY A 24 -0.20 -4.86 -1.63
C GLY A 24 1.06 -5.57 -1.15
N LEU A 25 1.63 -6.48 -1.95
CA LEU A 25 2.90 -7.14 -1.63
C LEU A 25 4.09 -6.17 -1.75
N SER A 26 4.04 -5.23 -2.69
CA SER A 26 5.08 -4.22 -2.89
C SER A 26 5.22 -3.26 -1.71
N VAL A 27 4.14 -3.00 -0.95
CA VAL A 27 4.20 -2.20 0.30
C VAL A 27 5.20 -2.83 1.29
N GLY A 28 5.00 -4.10 1.61
CA GLY A 28 5.85 -4.82 2.56
C GLY A 28 7.27 -4.99 2.03
N ALA A 29 7.43 -5.37 0.77
CA ALA A 29 8.75 -5.55 0.16
C ALA A 29 9.60 -4.27 0.21
N ASN A 30 9.03 -3.12 -0.18
CA ASN A 30 9.76 -1.85 -0.13
C ASN A 30 10.00 -1.34 1.30
N PHE A 31 9.11 -1.68 2.24
CA PHE A 31 9.34 -1.38 3.65
C PHE A 31 10.52 -2.18 4.19
N GLU A 32 10.60 -3.48 3.93
CA GLU A 32 11.74 -4.33 4.31
C GLU A 32 13.05 -3.85 3.65
N GLU A 33 13.02 -3.48 2.36
CA GLU A 33 14.18 -2.88 1.70
C GLU A 33 14.61 -1.56 2.35
N ALA A 34 13.66 -0.72 2.80
CA ALA A 34 14.00 0.48 3.55
C ALA A 34 14.75 0.11 4.84
N GLN A 35 14.32 -0.91 5.57
CA GLN A 35 14.98 -1.33 6.81
C GLN A 35 16.44 -1.78 6.61
N ALA A 36 16.78 -2.25 5.40
CA ALA A 36 18.13 -2.63 4.99
C ALA A 36 18.90 -1.51 4.22
N ALA A 37 18.37 -0.28 4.18
CA ALA A 37 18.93 0.79 3.36
C ALA A 37 20.36 1.18 3.75
N GLU A 38 21.21 1.40 2.73
CA GLU A 38 22.63 1.73 2.89
C GLU A 38 22.86 3.20 3.26
N SER A 39 21.85 4.05 3.08
CA SER A 39 21.90 5.46 3.44
C SER A 39 20.54 5.97 3.84
N ARG A 40 20.52 7.15 4.48
CA ARG A 40 19.26 7.81 4.82
C ARG A 40 18.48 8.28 3.58
N ALA A 41 19.15 8.66 2.50
CA ALA A 41 18.49 9.05 1.27
C ALA A 41 17.77 7.85 0.63
N ASP A 42 18.45 6.70 0.62
CA ASP A 42 17.89 5.43 0.17
C ASP A 42 16.73 4.97 1.06
N PHE A 43 16.89 5.03 2.39
CA PHE A 43 15.81 4.75 3.35
C PHE A 43 14.54 5.55 3.04
N VAL A 44 14.69 6.87 2.84
CA VAL A 44 13.56 7.75 2.52
C VAL A 44 12.96 7.39 1.15
N HIS A 45 13.80 7.09 0.15
CA HIS A 45 13.34 6.71 -1.18
C HIS A 45 12.50 5.43 -1.15
N LYS A 46 12.98 4.37 -0.49
CA LYS A 46 12.27 3.09 -0.34
C LYS A 46 10.96 3.24 0.45
N LEU A 47 10.96 4.01 1.53
CA LEU A 47 9.71 4.35 2.25
C LEU A 47 8.71 5.11 1.37
N GLN A 48 9.17 6.00 0.48
CA GLN A 48 8.28 6.69 -0.45
C GLN A 48 7.67 5.75 -1.49
N ILE A 49 8.41 4.72 -1.93
CA ILE A 49 7.87 3.67 -2.81
C ILE A 49 6.80 2.88 -2.04
N ALA A 50 7.10 2.39 -0.82
CA ALA A 50 6.12 1.69 0.01
C ALA A 50 4.83 2.52 0.21
N LEU A 51 4.96 3.83 0.45
CA LEU A 51 3.82 4.74 0.56
C LEU A 51 3.01 4.86 -0.74
N LYS A 52 3.68 4.93 -1.90
CA LYS A 52 3.01 4.97 -3.21
C LYS A 52 2.20 3.69 -3.42
N GLU A 53 2.79 2.54 -3.16
CA GLU A 53 2.15 1.23 -3.31
C GLU A 53 0.96 1.08 -2.36
N ALA A 54 1.06 1.59 -1.12
CA ALA A 54 -0.04 1.54 -0.16
C ALA A 54 -1.24 2.37 -0.62
N ARG A 55 -0.99 3.54 -1.24
CA ARG A 55 -2.05 4.37 -1.85
C ARG A 55 -2.70 3.66 -3.03
N GLU A 56 -1.90 2.97 -3.85
CA GLU A 56 -2.41 2.20 -4.98
C GLU A 56 -3.26 1.01 -4.51
N THR A 57 -2.83 0.30 -3.47
CA THR A 57 -3.64 -0.76 -2.84
C THR A 57 -4.97 -0.23 -2.33
N ASN A 58 -4.97 0.89 -1.59
CA ASN A 58 -6.19 1.54 -1.13
C ASN A 58 -7.12 1.92 -2.30
N TYR A 59 -6.55 2.49 -3.37
CA TYR A 59 -7.31 2.82 -4.57
C TYR A 59 -7.99 1.58 -5.17
N TRP A 60 -7.26 0.48 -5.34
CA TRP A 60 -7.83 -0.74 -5.91
C TRP A 60 -8.89 -1.38 -5.01
N LEU A 61 -8.75 -1.31 -3.67
CA LEU A 61 -9.81 -1.72 -2.74
C LEU A 61 -11.09 -0.89 -2.94
N CYS A 62 -10.95 0.43 -3.09
CA CYS A 62 -12.08 1.31 -3.38
C CYS A 62 -12.73 1.00 -4.74
N VAL A 63 -11.94 0.64 -5.75
CA VAL A 63 -12.47 0.24 -7.07
C VAL A 63 -13.27 -1.05 -6.96
N VAL A 64 -12.77 -2.06 -6.24
CA VAL A 64 -13.47 -3.33 -6.01
C VAL A 64 -14.81 -3.09 -5.29
N ASP A 65 -14.84 -2.19 -4.32
CA ASP A 65 -16.04 -1.80 -3.57
C ASP A 65 -17.07 -1.10 -4.47
N ARG A 66 -16.65 -0.05 -5.18
CA ARG A 66 -17.52 0.72 -6.08
C ARG A 66 -18.06 -0.10 -7.24
N ALA A 67 -17.29 -1.07 -7.72
CA ALA A 67 -17.71 -1.98 -8.78
C ALA A 67 -18.58 -3.15 -8.26
N ALA A 68 -18.95 -3.13 -6.97
CA ALA A 68 -19.75 -4.13 -6.28
C ALA A 68 -19.26 -5.57 -6.51
N LYS A 69 -17.93 -5.75 -6.59
CA LYS A 69 -17.33 -7.08 -6.87
C LYS A 69 -17.30 -7.96 -5.63
N LEU A 70 -17.37 -7.37 -4.44
CA LEU A 70 -17.50 -8.06 -3.16
C LEU A 70 -18.45 -7.27 -2.25
N PRO A 71 -19.03 -7.91 -1.21
CA PRO A 71 -19.87 -7.23 -0.23
C PRO A 71 -19.13 -6.08 0.45
N HIS A 72 -19.73 -4.90 0.49
CA HIS A 72 -19.17 -3.69 1.09
C HIS A 72 -18.64 -3.92 2.52
N GLN A 73 -19.40 -4.62 3.35
CA GLN A 73 -19.03 -4.95 4.74
C GLN A 73 -17.71 -5.75 4.85
N ARG A 74 -17.32 -6.49 3.80
CA ARG A 74 -16.03 -7.20 3.76
C ARG A 74 -14.86 -6.29 3.38
N LEU A 75 -15.13 -5.20 2.67
CA LEU A 75 -14.10 -4.29 2.14
C LEU A 75 -13.85 -3.10 3.06
N VAL A 76 -14.87 -2.59 3.75
CA VAL A 76 -14.74 -1.44 4.67
C VAL A 76 -13.57 -1.59 5.64
N PRO A 77 -13.43 -2.69 6.40
CA PRO A 77 -12.32 -2.81 7.36
C PRO A 77 -10.94 -2.76 6.68
N LEU A 78 -10.84 -3.28 5.46
CA LEU A 78 -9.59 -3.33 4.70
C LEU A 78 -9.25 -1.98 4.08
N ILE A 79 -10.27 -1.26 3.62
CA ILE A 79 -10.12 0.12 3.15
C ILE A 79 -9.64 0.98 4.32
N ASP A 80 -10.28 0.88 5.48
CA ASP A 80 -9.89 1.62 6.68
C ASP A 80 -8.46 1.29 7.14
N GLU A 81 -8.11 0.00 7.18
CA GLU A 81 -6.75 -0.46 7.49
C GLU A 81 -5.73 0.11 6.49
N SER A 82 -6.02 0.06 5.19
CA SER A 82 -5.11 0.61 4.17
C SER A 82 -4.93 2.12 4.30
N VAL A 83 -5.95 2.87 4.73
CA VAL A 83 -5.83 4.31 5.06
C VAL A 83 -4.90 4.51 6.25
N GLN A 84 -5.00 3.68 7.29
CA GLN A 84 -4.10 3.74 8.45
C GLN A 84 -2.65 3.44 8.07
N VAL A 85 -2.41 2.45 7.20
CA VAL A 85 -1.08 2.14 6.66
C VAL A 85 -0.52 3.33 5.87
N VAL A 86 -1.33 3.95 5.01
CA VAL A 86 -0.92 5.16 4.26
C VAL A 86 -0.57 6.30 5.21
N ALA A 87 -1.35 6.52 6.28
CA ALA A 87 -1.07 7.56 7.27
C ALA A 87 0.24 7.28 8.02
N MET A 88 0.46 6.03 8.44
CA MET A 88 1.68 5.60 9.12
C MET A 88 2.92 5.81 8.24
N LEU A 89 2.90 5.33 7.00
CA LEU A 89 4.00 5.51 6.05
C LEU A 89 4.23 6.98 5.70
N SER A 90 3.16 7.78 5.57
CA SER A 90 3.28 9.23 5.34
C SER A 90 3.99 9.92 6.50
N LYS A 91 3.65 9.56 7.74
CA LYS A 91 4.31 10.09 8.94
C LYS A 91 5.76 9.61 9.03
N ALA A 92 6.03 8.34 8.72
CA ALA A 92 7.38 7.79 8.69
C ALA A 92 8.27 8.56 7.70
N VAL A 93 7.80 8.79 6.47
CA VAL A 93 8.50 9.60 5.46
C VAL A 93 8.74 11.03 5.96
N ALA A 94 7.75 11.69 6.56
CA ALA A 94 7.89 13.04 7.06
C ALA A 94 8.95 13.14 8.17
N THR A 95 8.92 12.23 9.15
CA THR A 95 9.92 12.13 10.21
C THR A 95 11.31 11.80 9.64
N ALA A 96 11.36 10.85 8.71
CA ALA A 96 12.58 10.42 8.05
C ALA A 96 13.21 11.53 7.24
N LYS A 97 12.46 12.50 6.70
CA LYS A 97 12.96 13.72 6.04
C LYS A 97 13.31 14.84 7.03
N GLY A 98 12.52 15.03 8.08
CA GLY A 98 12.70 16.10 9.08
C GLY A 98 14.04 16.05 9.81
N LYS A 99 14.57 14.85 10.09
CA LYS A 99 15.92 14.65 10.66
C LYS A 99 17.08 15.19 9.78
N ALA A 100 16.83 15.65 8.55
CA ALA A 100 17.85 16.15 7.63
C ALA A 100 18.25 17.58 7.99
N LYS A 101 17.29 18.33 8.52
CA LYS A 101 17.38 19.77 8.66
C LYS A 101 18.08 20.21 9.95
N THR A 102 18.31 19.28 10.88
CA THR A 102 18.82 19.57 12.23
C THR A 102 20.31 19.25 12.41
N ARG A 103 21.04 18.94 11.33
CA ARG A 103 22.49 18.65 11.34
C ARG A 103 23.29 19.61 10.46
N GLY A 104 22.88 20.88 10.42
CA GLY A 104 23.62 21.98 9.81
C GLY A 104 24.03 22.98 10.88
#